data_AF-A0A8T1WDZ1-F1
#
_entry.id   AF-A0A8T1WDZ1-F1
#
_cell.length_a   1.000
_cell.length_b   1.000
_cell.length_c   1.000
_cell.angle_alpha   90.00
_cell.angle_beta   90.00
_cell.angle_gamma   90.00
#
_symmetry.space_group_name_H-M   'P 1'
#
loop_
_entity.id
_entity.type
_entity.pdbx_description
1 polymer ?
#
loop_
_entity_poly.entity_id
_entity_poly.type
_entity_poly.pdbx_seq_one_letter_code
_entity_poly.pdbx_strand_id
1 'polypeptide(L)'
;MINDYSYPRGASVNEVTNRDDFPSISYNPLRDIARRIRELRSQHPDEEVLVMLGDVSGAFRHVPVHENEVHMFVFMFDDYVVIDLSCGFGWRGSPALRELLLTISMRLQIYPIMRRTR
;
A
#
# COMPACT_ATOMS: atom_id res chain seq x y z
N MET A 1 18.23 0.94 5.22
CA MET A 1 18.76 0.94 3.85
C MET A 1 17.59 0.98 2.88
N ILE A 2 17.66 1.78 1.82
CA ILE A 2 16.61 1.93 0.79
C ILE A 2 17.31 1.81 -0.57
N ASN A 3 16.80 0.92 -1.44
CA ASN A 3 17.30 0.80 -2.80
C ASN A 3 16.77 1.94 -3.68
N ASP A 4 17.60 2.49 -4.56
CA ASP A 4 17.17 3.47 -5.56
C ASP A 4 16.74 2.78 -6.85
N TYR A 5 15.46 2.42 -6.90
CA TYR A 5 14.83 1.82 -8.07
C TYR A 5 14.69 2.76 -9.28
N SER A 6 15.18 4.00 -9.20
CA SER A 6 15.22 4.96 -10.31
C SER A 6 16.61 5.08 -10.93
N TYR A 7 17.58 4.30 -10.47
CA TYR A 7 18.91 4.19 -11.04
C TYR A 7 19.15 2.78 -11.65
N PRO A 8 19.95 2.68 -12.73
CA PRO A 8 20.44 3.75 -13.57
C PRO A 8 19.35 4.26 -14.53
N ARG A 9 19.43 5.53 -14.91
CA ARG A 9 18.50 6.10 -15.90
C ARG A 9 18.57 5.33 -17.23
N GLY A 10 17.40 5.04 -17.80
CA GLY A 10 17.20 4.26 -19.03
C GLY A 10 17.08 2.75 -18.82
N ALA A 11 17.39 2.22 -17.63
CA ALA A 11 17.32 0.78 -17.33
C ALA A 11 16.87 0.49 -15.89
N SER A 12 16.40 1.50 -15.17
CA SER A 12 15.98 1.35 -13.78
C SER A 12 14.68 0.57 -13.69
N VAL A 13 14.47 -0.11 -12.55
CA VAL A 13 13.22 -0.85 -12.27
C VAL A 13 11.99 0.02 -12.51
N ASN A 14 12.03 1.28 -12.05
CA ASN A 14 10.92 2.22 -12.20
C ASN A 14 10.63 2.66 -13.63
N GLU A 15 11.59 2.55 -14.56
CA GLU A 15 11.41 2.89 -15.97
C GLU A 15 10.92 1.70 -16.79
N VAL A 16 11.39 0.49 -16.48
CA VAL A 16 10.98 -0.75 -17.17
C VAL A 16 9.68 -1.33 -16.63
N THR A 17 9.27 -0.93 -15.42
CA THR A 17 7.97 -1.29 -14.85
C THR A 17 6.84 -0.70 -15.71
N ASN A 18 6.04 -1.57 -16.32
CA ASN A 18 4.81 -1.18 -16.99
C ASN A 18 3.77 -0.73 -15.96
N ARG A 19 3.24 0.49 -16.14
CA ARG A 19 2.28 1.08 -15.21
C ARG A 19 0.84 0.64 -15.49
N ASP A 20 0.58 0.19 -16.71
CA ASP A 20 -0.75 -0.24 -17.12
C ASP A 20 -1.14 -1.59 -16.48
N ASP A 21 -0.15 -2.33 -15.97
CA ASP A 21 -0.37 -3.59 -15.24
C ASP A 21 -0.85 -3.36 -13.79
N PHE A 22 -0.82 -2.12 -13.32
CA PHE A 22 -1.29 -1.81 -11.97
C PHE A 22 -2.82 -1.67 -11.92
N PRO A 23 -3.45 -2.18 -10.84
CA PRO A 23 -4.88 -2.01 -10.66
C PRO A 23 -5.24 -0.53 -10.61
N SER A 24 -6.33 -0.16 -11.27
CA SER A 24 -6.84 1.20 -11.17
C SER A 24 -7.34 1.44 -9.74
N ILE A 25 -6.69 2.37 -9.05
CA ILE A 25 -7.07 2.74 -7.69
C ILE A 25 -7.80 4.06 -7.76
N SER A 26 -9.11 4.00 -7.54
CA SER A 26 -9.99 5.17 -7.43
C SER A 26 -10.31 5.53 -5.99
N TYR A 27 -9.66 4.86 -5.02
CA TYR A 27 -9.92 5.10 -3.61
C TYR A 27 -9.55 6.55 -3.27
N ASN A 28 -10.53 7.32 -2.78
CA ASN A 28 -10.33 8.70 -2.33
C ASN A 28 -10.54 8.75 -0.81
N PRO A 29 -9.54 8.28 -0.03
CA PRO A 29 -9.69 8.09 1.41
C PRO A 29 -10.14 9.36 2.13
N LEU A 30 -9.56 10.52 1.78
CA LEU A 30 -9.88 11.78 2.46
C LEU A 30 -11.36 12.14 2.32
N ARG A 31 -11.90 12.08 1.10
CA ARG A 31 -13.31 12.43 0.86
C ARG A 31 -14.25 11.45 1.53
N ASP A 32 -13.94 10.15 1.45
CA ASP A 32 -14.83 9.12 1.95
C ASP A 32 -14.81 9.03 3.48
N ILE A 33 -13.64 9.22 4.11
CA ILE A 33 -13.50 9.36 5.57
C ILE A 33 -14.23 10.61 6.06
N ALA A 34 -14.02 11.78 5.44
CA ALA A 34 -14.70 13.02 5.82
C ALA A 34 -16.22 12.91 5.70
N ARG A 35 -16.72 12.30 4.61
CA ARG A 35 -18.15 12.02 4.43
C ARG A 35 -18.67 11.13 5.55
N ARG A 36 -17.95 10.06 5.89
CA ARG A 36 -18.35 9.12 6.94
C ARG A 36 -18.39 9.76 8.32
N ILE A 37 -17.39 10.58 8.67
CA ILE A 37 -17.36 11.34 9.93
C ILE A 37 -18.58 12.27 10.01
N ARG A 38 -18.88 12.99 8.92
CA ARG A 38 -20.04 13.89 8.87
C ARG A 38 -21.35 13.13 9.07
N GLU A 39 -21.53 12.00 8.38
CA GLU A 39 -22.72 11.15 8.53
C GLU A 39 -22.89 10.66 9.97
N LEU A 40 -21.82 10.19 10.61
CA LEU A 40 -21.85 9.73 12.00
C LEU A 40 -22.20 10.87 12.97
N ARG A 41 -21.63 12.07 12.77
CA ARG A 41 -21.97 13.26 13.57
C ARG A 41 -23.42 13.68 13.41
N SER A 42 -24.00 13.55 12.23
CA SER A 42 -25.42 13.84 12.02
C SER A 42 -26.35 12.80 12.65
N GLN A 43 -25.93 11.53 12.69
CA GLN A 43 -26.71 10.43 13.26
C GLN A 43 -26.60 10.35 14.80
N HIS A 44 -25.47 10.77 15.35
CA HIS A 44 -25.13 10.69 16.78
C HIS A 44 -24.59 12.05 17.27
N PRO A 45 -25.45 13.08 17.40
CA PRO A 45 -25.02 14.45 17.67
C PRO A 45 -24.36 14.64 19.04
N ASP A 46 -24.79 13.87 20.04
CA ASP A 46 -24.32 13.98 21.43
C ASP A 46 -23.20 12.97 21.76
N GLU A 47 -22.86 12.08 20.83
CA GLU A 47 -21.81 11.09 21.02
C GLU A 47 -20.46 11.58 20.47
N GLU A 48 -19.38 11.10 21.06
CA GLU A 48 -18.04 11.39 20.58
C GLU A 48 -17.68 10.50 19.39
N VAL A 49 -17.45 11.11 18.22
CA VAL A 49 -16.96 10.39 17.04
C VAL A 49 -15.44 10.32 17.09
N LEU A 50 -14.92 9.13 17.39
CA LEU A 50 -13.49 8.83 17.43
C LEU A 50 -13.02 8.19 16.11
N VAL A 51 -11.80 8.55 15.68
CA VAL A 51 -11.15 7.95 14.51
C VAL A 51 -9.92 7.20 14.98
N MET A 52 -9.88 5.89 14.71
CA MET A 52 -8.67 5.10 14.93
C MET A 52 -7.72 5.33 13.76
N LEU A 53 -6.53 5.85 14.07
CA LEU A 53 -5.43 5.95 13.13
C LEU A 53 -4.46 4.80 13.43
N GLY A 54 -4.21 3.97 12.43
CA GLY A 54 -3.19 2.93 12.49
C GLY A 54 -2.10 3.24 11.47
N ASP A 55 -0.84 3.02 11.85
CA ASP A 55 0.25 2.97 10.89
C ASP A 55 0.38 1.54 10.35
N VAL A 56 0.74 1.42 9.07
CA VAL A 56 1.10 0.15 8.46
C VAL A 56 2.60 0.17 8.20
N SER A 57 3.35 0.24 9.31
CA SER A 57 4.81 0.20 9.29
C SER A 57 5.25 -1.12 8.67
N GLY A 58 6.17 -1.04 7.70
CA GLY A 58 6.68 -2.23 7.04
C GLY A 58 5.67 -2.98 6.15
N ALA A 59 4.48 -2.42 5.85
CA ALA A 59 3.47 -3.09 5.01
C ALA A 59 4.05 -3.70 3.73
N PHE A 60 4.94 -2.96 3.07
CA PHE A 60 5.54 -3.36 1.81
C PHE A 60 6.43 -4.61 1.96
N ARG A 61 7.08 -4.80 3.12
CA ARG A 61 7.90 -5.98 3.42
C ARG A 61 7.08 -7.27 3.51
N HIS A 62 5.77 -7.15 3.72
CA HIS A 62 4.86 -8.29 3.80
C HIS A 62 4.24 -8.65 2.45
N VAL A 63 4.55 -7.92 1.38
CA VAL A 63 4.07 -8.19 0.03
C VAL A 63 5.20 -8.84 -0.77
N PRO A 64 5.19 -10.17 -0.98
CA PRO A 64 6.24 -10.83 -1.74
C PRO A 64 6.23 -10.38 -3.20
N VAL A 65 7.41 -10.30 -3.80
CA VAL A 65 7.58 -10.12 -5.25
C VAL A 65 7.49 -11.50 -5.91
N HIS A 66 6.88 -11.54 -7.10
CA HIS A 66 6.75 -12.78 -7.86
C HIS A 66 8.13 -13.35 -8.24
N GLU A 67 8.32 -14.67 -8.12
CA GLU A 67 9.62 -15.34 -8.30
C GLU A 67 10.28 -15.06 -9.67
N ASN A 68 9.48 -14.90 -10.72
CA ASN A 68 10.00 -14.58 -12.05
C ASN A 68 10.48 -13.14 -12.17
N GLU A 69 10.11 -12.25 -11.25
CA GLU A 69 10.39 -10.80 -11.33
C GLU A 69 11.41 -10.34 -10.27
N VAL A 70 11.72 -11.16 -9.26
CA VAL A 70 12.66 -10.78 -8.17
C VAL A 70 14.04 -10.38 -8.68
N HIS A 71 14.45 -10.90 -9.83
CA HIS A 71 15.74 -10.58 -10.47
C HIS A 71 15.86 -9.11 -10.88
N MET A 72 14.74 -8.39 -11.02
CA MET A 72 14.72 -6.96 -11.30
C MET A 72 15.01 -6.13 -10.03
N PHE A 73 14.82 -6.69 -8.84
CA PHE A 73 14.95 -6.00 -7.56
C PHE A 73 16.29 -6.28 -6.88
N VAL A 74 17.35 -6.41 -7.68
CA VAL A 74 18.71 -6.72 -7.24
C VAL A 74 19.54 -5.43 -7.17
N PHE A 75 20.35 -5.30 -6.13
CA PHE A 75 21.32 -4.20 -6.02
C PHE A 75 22.60 -4.64 -5.30
N MET A 76 23.68 -3.92 -5.56
CA MET A 76 24.96 -4.11 -4.87
C MET A 76 25.00 -3.26 -3.61
N PHE A 77 25.46 -3.86 -2.52
CA PHE A 77 25.75 -3.16 -1.28
C PHE A 77 27.08 -3.69 -0.72
N ASP A 78 28.09 -2.81 -0.68
CA ASP A 78 29.49 -3.19 -0.45
C ASP A 78 29.89 -4.35 -1.41
N ASP A 79 30.34 -5.47 -0.85
CA ASP A 79 30.73 -6.67 -1.60
C ASP A 79 29.59 -7.71 -1.70
N TYR A 80 28.36 -7.32 -1.37
CA TYR A 80 27.19 -8.20 -1.37
C TYR A 80 26.21 -7.88 -2.48
N VAL A 81 25.63 -8.93 -3.06
CA VAL A 81 24.44 -8.85 -3.90
C VAL A 81 23.22 -9.00 -2.99
N VAL A 82 22.36 -7.99 -2.96
CA VAL A 82 21.11 -8.02 -2.19
C VAL A 82 19.94 -8.10 -3.15
N ILE A 83 18.98 -8.96 -2.85
CA ILE A 83 17.75 -9.16 -3.63
C ILE A 83 16.56 -8.82 -2.73
N ASP A 84 15.76 -7.83 -3.10
CA ASP A 84 14.53 -7.54 -2.38
C ASP A 84 13.42 -8.53 -2.81
N LEU A 85 13.11 -9.47 -1.93
CA LEU A 85 12.05 -10.48 -2.15
C LEU A 85 10.64 -9.95 -1.86
N SER A 86 10.53 -8.70 -1.44
CA SER A 86 9.28 -8.05 -1.10
C SER A 86 9.20 -6.68 -1.74
N CYS A 87 7.98 -6.15 -1.87
CA CYS A 87 7.72 -4.84 -2.43
C CYS A 87 8.62 -3.79 -1.77
N GLY A 88 9.53 -3.23 -2.57
CA GLY A 88 10.60 -2.37 -2.08
C GLY A 88 10.16 -0.92 -1.90
N PHE A 89 10.71 -0.26 -0.87
CA PHE A 89 10.51 1.18 -0.72
C PHE A 89 11.20 1.94 -1.88
N GLY A 90 10.45 2.78 -2.60
CA GLY A 90 10.96 3.53 -3.76
C GLY A 90 10.53 2.99 -5.13
N TRP A 91 9.92 1.79 -5.19
CA TRP A 91 9.37 1.26 -6.44
C TRP A 91 8.01 1.91 -6.74
N ARG A 92 7.79 2.33 -7.99
CA ARG A 92 6.58 3.03 -8.45
C ARG A 92 5.29 2.20 -8.33
N GLY A 93 5.40 0.87 -8.33
CA GLY A 93 4.25 -0.02 -8.12
C GLY A 93 3.80 -0.14 -6.65
N SER A 94 4.67 0.22 -5.71
CA SER A 94 4.41 0.01 -4.28
C SER A 94 3.16 0.72 -3.76
N PRO A 95 2.90 2.01 -4.10
CA PRO A 95 1.66 2.67 -3.68
C PRO A 95 0.43 1.95 -4.18
N ALA A 96 0.46 1.44 -5.43
CA ALA A 96 -0.70 0.79 -6.01
C ALA A 96 -1.05 -0.52 -5.29
N LEU A 97 -0.05 -1.35 -5.04
CA LEU A 97 -0.24 -2.61 -4.31
C LEU A 97 -0.69 -2.38 -2.87
N ARG A 98 -0.17 -1.34 -2.19
CA ARG A 98 -0.62 -0.97 -0.84
C ARG A 98 -2.11 -0.66 -0.82
N GLU A 99 -2.57 0.18 -1.73
CA GLU A 99 -3.98 0.60 -1.78
C GLU A 99 -4.92 -0.59 -2.06
N LEU A 100 -4.52 -1.49 -2.97
CA LEU A 100 -5.28 -2.72 -3.22
C LEU A 100 -5.37 -3.59 -1.97
N LEU A 101 -4.24 -3.85 -1.30
CA LEU A 101 -4.18 -4.68 -0.10
C LEU A 101 -4.98 -4.06 1.06
N LEU A 102 -4.90 -2.76 1.26
CA LEU A 102 -5.71 -2.04 2.24
C LEU A 102 -7.20 -2.19 1.93
N THR A 103 -7.59 -2.00 0.67
CA THR A 103 -8.99 -2.16 0.24
C THR A 103 -9.50 -3.58 0.52
N ILE A 104 -8.71 -4.61 0.20
CA ILE A 104 -9.05 -6.02 0.46
C ILE A 104 -9.12 -6.28 1.97
N SER A 105 -8.13 -5.85 2.74
CA SER A 105 -8.08 -6.04 4.19
C SER A 105 -9.27 -5.39 4.89
N MET A 106 -9.63 -4.15 4.52
CA MET A 106 -10.81 -3.47 5.06
C MET A 106 -12.10 -4.24 4.76
N ARG A 107 -12.23 -4.80 3.55
CA ARG A 107 -13.41 -5.61 3.16
C ARG A 107 -13.46 -6.96 3.88
N LEU A 108 -12.32 -7.62 4.08
CA LEU A 108 -12.27 -8.97 4.66
C LEU A 108 -12.28 -8.98 6.19
N GLN A 109 -11.65 -8.02 6.85
CA GLN A 109 -11.47 -8.05 8.31
C GLN A 109 -12.35 -7.03 9.05
N ILE A 110 -12.52 -5.81 8.53
CA ILE A 110 -13.16 -4.73 9.31
C ILE A 110 -14.67 -4.65 9.04
N TYR A 111 -15.10 -4.79 7.79
CA TYR A 111 -16.53 -4.77 7.42
C TYR A 111 -17.39 -5.82 8.15
N PRO A 112 -16.93 -7.07 8.37
CA PRO A 112 -17.70 -8.06 9.13
C PRO A 112 -17.76 -7.76 10.64
N ILE A 113 -16.69 -7.19 11.21
CA ILE A 113 -16.60 -6.85 12.64
C ILE A 113 -17.56 -5.69 12.96
N MET A 114 -17.60 -4.65 12.12
CA MET A 114 -18.55 -3.54 12.27
C MET A 114 -20.03 -3.94 12.14
N ARG A 115 -20.33 -5.08 11.49
CA ARG A 115 -21.71 -5.60 11.41
C ARG A 115 -22.11 -6.49 12.59
N ARG A 116 -21.16 -6.99 13.38
CA ARG A 116 -21.44 -7.87 14.53
C ARG A 116 -21.69 -7.14 15.85
N THR A 117 -21.39 -5.85 15.92
CA THR A 117 -21.60 -5.01 17.11
C THR A 117 -22.91 -4.20 17.07
N ARG A 118 -23.95 -4.72 16.40
CA ARG A 118 -25.32 -4.22 16.53
C ARG A 118 -26.15 -5.18 17.37
#